data_AF-A0A0L0SAF6-F1
#
_entry.id   AF-A0A0L0SAF6-F1
#
_cell.length_a   1.000
_cell.length_b   1.000
_cell.length_c   1.000
_cell.angle_alpha   90.00
_cell.angle_beta   90.00
_cell.angle_gamma   90.00
#
_symmetry.space_group_name_H-M   'P 1'
#
loop_
_entity.id
_entity.type
_entity.pdbx_description
1 polymer ?
#
loop_
_entity_poly.entity_id
_entity_poly.type
_entity_poly.pdbx_seq_one_letter_code
_entity_poly.pdbx_strand_id
1 'polypeptide(L)'
;MSSSYVQEPATRGKVILHTDKGPIDIELWPKEAPLATRNFVQLCLDQYYDQTIFHRLVKGFILQGGDPTGTGHGGDSYNGQPIPVERHQRLRFARRGLVAHANGTGSQFFITLDRADELQNKHTIFGKVVGNTLFNVLDMADQRVDEQERPRIPPVILRTEVVDNPFDDVVPRHLDAVAQRIRAQSAASSTTTTTKAPKAAKVTKRSLRSCRL
;
A
#
# COMPACT_ATOMS: atom_id res chain seq x y z
N MET A 1 -7.59 -33.83 -24.31
CA MET A 1 -8.17 -32.60 -23.74
C MET A 1 -7.78 -32.52 -22.27
N SER A 2 -6.70 -31.82 -21.95
CA SER A 2 -6.27 -31.63 -20.57
C SER A 2 -7.21 -30.63 -19.89
N SER A 3 -8.19 -31.14 -19.14
CA SER A 3 -9.07 -30.29 -18.34
C SER A 3 -8.31 -29.83 -17.09
N SER A 4 -7.55 -28.75 -17.23
CA SER A 4 -7.00 -28.03 -16.08
C SER A 4 -8.10 -27.16 -15.49
N TYR A 5 -8.81 -27.68 -14.49
CA TYR A 5 -9.78 -26.88 -13.74
C TYR A 5 -9.05 -25.86 -12.87
N VAL A 6 -9.11 -24.58 -13.27
CA VAL A 6 -8.65 -23.47 -12.43
C VAL A 6 -9.68 -23.25 -11.32
N GLN A 7 -9.39 -23.74 -10.11
CA GLN A 7 -10.28 -23.60 -8.95
C GLN A 7 -10.29 -22.17 -8.37
N GLU A 8 -9.26 -21.38 -8.66
CA GLU A 8 -9.08 -20.02 -8.16
C GLU A 8 -10.01 -19.00 -8.86
N PRO A 9 -10.54 -18.00 -8.13
CA PRO A 9 -11.34 -16.94 -8.75
C PRO A 9 -10.49 -16.03 -9.64
N ALA A 10 -11.16 -15.28 -10.51
CA ALA A 10 -10.51 -14.31 -11.39
C ALA A 10 -9.90 -13.18 -10.56
N THR A 11 -8.65 -12.84 -10.88
CA THR A 11 -7.91 -11.74 -10.28
C THR A 11 -8.33 -10.40 -10.90
N ARG A 12 -8.13 -9.31 -10.16
CA ARG A 12 -8.33 -7.93 -10.64
C ARG A 12 -7.30 -7.03 -9.97
N GLY A 13 -6.54 -6.28 -10.75
CA GLY A 13 -5.41 -5.52 -10.25
C GLY A 13 -4.09 -6.27 -10.33
N LYS A 14 -3.04 -5.53 -10.64
CA LYS A 14 -1.68 -6.04 -10.84
C LYS A 14 -0.66 -5.06 -10.25
N VAL A 15 0.25 -5.59 -9.46
CA VAL A 15 1.37 -4.85 -8.86
C VAL A 15 2.67 -5.55 -9.21
N ILE A 16 3.70 -4.78 -9.56
CA ILE A 16 5.04 -5.27 -9.85
C ILE A 16 5.95 -4.82 -8.71
N LEU A 17 6.60 -5.77 -8.06
CA LEU A 17 7.68 -5.52 -7.11
C LEU A 17 9.01 -5.66 -7.85
N HIS A 18 9.75 -4.56 -8.01
CA HIS A 18 11.09 -4.63 -8.58
C HIS A 18 12.06 -5.00 -7.46
N THR A 19 12.61 -6.22 -7.49
CA THR A 19 13.61 -6.66 -6.50
C THR A 19 15.01 -6.75 -7.10
N ASP A 20 16.02 -6.91 -6.24
CA ASP A 20 17.41 -7.14 -6.65
C ASP A 20 17.61 -8.41 -7.49
N LYS A 21 16.72 -9.40 -7.34
CA LYS A 21 16.73 -10.67 -8.09
C LYS A 21 15.81 -10.67 -9.32
N GLY A 22 15.12 -9.57 -9.58
CA GLY A 22 14.25 -9.39 -10.73
C GLY A 22 12.82 -8.96 -10.38
N PRO A 23 12.00 -8.64 -11.37
CA PRO A 23 10.63 -8.22 -11.13
C PRO A 23 9.74 -9.40 -10.65
N ILE A 24 8.86 -9.13 -9.69
CA ILE A 24 7.81 -10.05 -9.24
C ILE A 24 6.46 -9.45 -9.60
N ASP A 25 5.71 -10.14 -10.47
CA ASP A 25 4.38 -9.72 -10.86
C ASP A 25 3.36 -10.38 -9.93
N ILE A 26 2.58 -9.56 -9.22
CA ILE A 26 1.55 -10.00 -8.28
C ILE A 26 0.19 -9.59 -8.82
N GLU A 27 -0.67 -10.57 -9.05
CA GLU A 27 -2.10 -10.37 -9.30
C GLU A 27 -2.87 -10.46 -7.99
N LEU A 28 -3.91 -9.64 -7.87
CA LEU A 28 -4.64 -9.45 -6.62
C LEU A 28 -6.09 -9.98 -6.71
N TRP A 29 -6.65 -10.31 -5.54
CA TRP A 29 -8.04 -10.75 -5.34
C TRP A 29 -8.83 -9.73 -4.51
N PRO A 30 -9.16 -8.55 -5.07
CA PRO A 30 -9.84 -7.48 -4.33
C PRO A 30 -11.29 -7.82 -3.97
N LYS A 31 -11.92 -8.79 -4.64
CA LYS A 31 -13.30 -9.21 -4.32
C LYS A 31 -13.32 -10.11 -3.08
N GLU A 32 -12.35 -11.01 -2.98
CA GLU A 32 -12.26 -12.00 -1.91
C GLU A 32 -11.57 -11.46 -0.65
N ALA A 33 -10.58 -10.57 -0.82
CA ALA A 33 -9.82 -9.95 0.27
C ALA A 33 -9.69 -8.42 0.06
N PRO A 34 -10.80 -7.66 0.10
CA PRO A 34 -10.80 -6.23 -0.18
C PRO A 34 -9.92 -5.42 0.80
N LEU A 35 -9.93 -5.74 2.09
CA LEU A 35 -9.19 -4.96 3.08
C LEU A 35 -7.68 -5.16 2.97
N ALA A 36 -7.25 -6.42 2.85
CA ALA A 36 -5.83 -6.74 2.66
C ALA A 36 -5.31 -6.20 1.33
N THR A 37 -6.08 -6.35 0.25
CA THR A 37 -5.69 -5.86 -1.08
C THR A 37 -5.58 -4.33 -1.10
N ARG A 38 -6.56 -3.64 -0.52
CA ARG A 38 -6.54 -2.17 -0.42
C ARG A 38 -5.33 -1.68 0.36
N ASN A 39 -5.04 -2.29 1.51
CA ASN A 39 -3.86 -1.95 2.30
C ASN A 39 -2.57 -2.13 1.50
N PHE A 40 -2.41 -3.27 0.82
CA PHE A 40 -1.23 -3.54 0.02
C PHE A 40 -1.04 -2.52 -1.11
N VAL A 41 -2.09 -2.25 -1.88
CA VAL A 41 -2.04 -1.27 -2.99
C VAL A 41 -1.72 0.14 -2.48
N GLN A 42 -2.34 0.56 -1.36
CA GLN A 42 -2.05 1.86 -0.75
C GLN A 42 -0.58 1.97 -0.31
N LEU A 43 -0.04 0.94 0.35
CA LEU A 43 1.36 0.92 0.79
C LEU A 43 2.34 0.92 -0.40
N CYS A 44 2.01 0.26 -1.51
CA CYS A 44 2.78 0.35 -2.74
C CYS A 44 2.76 1.77 -3.34
N LEU A 45 1.58 2.40 -3.41
CA LEU A 45 1.44 3.78 -3.91
C LEU A 45 2.17 4.80 -3.04
N ASP A 46 2.25 4.55 -1.73
CA ASP A 46 2.99 5.37 -0.78
C ASP A 46 4.50 5.09 -0.76
N GLN A 47 5.00 4.19 -1.63
CA GLN A 47 6.41 3.78 -1.67
C GLN A 47 6.91 3.23 -0.33
N TYR A 48 6.01 2.67 0.49
CA TYR A 48 6.34 2.16 1.82
C TYR A 48 7.24 0.92 1.77
N TYR A 49 7.14 0.14 0.69
CA TYR A 49 7.94 -1.06 0.49
C TYR A 49 9.28 -0.80 -0.21
N ASP A 50 9.57 0.45 -0.58
CA ASP A 50 10.82 0.79 -1.25
C ASP A 50 12.00 0.61 -0.28
N GLN A 51 13.05 -0.08 -0.74
CA GLN A 51 14.22 -0.50 0.04
C GLN A 51 13.92 -1.45 1.22
N THR A 52 12.75 -2.08 1.24
CA THR A 52 12.42 -3.07 2.29
C THR A 52 13.02 -4.44 1.99
N ILE A 53 13.40 -5.17 3.04
CA ILE A 53 14.05 -6.48 2.90
C ILE A 53 13.08 -7.64 3.17
N PHE A 54 13.38 -8.79 2.58
CA PHE A 54 12.82 -10.06 3.00
C PHE A 54 13.63 -10.60 4.18
N HIS A 55 13.13 -10.36 5.39
CA HIS A 55 13.85 -10.62 6.63
C HIS A 55 13.77 -12.08 7.09
N ARG A 56 12.80 -12.86 6.61
CA ARG A 56 12.59 -14.26 7.02
C ARG A 56 12.36 -15.16 5.82
N LEU A 57 13.09 -16.26 5.76
CA LEU A 57 13.03 -17.28 4.72
C LEU A 57 13.07 -18.67 5.35
N VAL A 58 11.98 -19.40 5.19
CA VAL A 58 11.89 -20.81 5.56
C VAL A 58 11.86 -21.62 4.27
N LYS A 59 12.95 -22.36 4.00
CA LYS A 59 13.11 -23.12 2.76
C LYS A 59 11.95 -24.10 2.57
N GLY A 60 11.32 -24.04 1.39
CA GLY A 60 10.17 -24.88 1.06
C GLY A 60 8.89 -24.52 1.79
N PHE A 61 8.82 -23.40 2.50
CA PHE A 61 7.60 -22.99 3.21
C PHE A 61 7.20 -21.55 2.84
N ILE A 62 7.89 -20.54 3.36
CA ILE A 62 7.53 -19.13 3.18
C ILE A 62 8.75 -18.22 3.02
N LEU A 63 8.56 -17.17 2.23
CA LEU A 63 9.44 -16.00 2.14
C LEU A 63 8.65 -14.80 2.64
N GLN A 64 9.07 -14.19 3.75
CA GLN A 64 8.36 -13.11 4.43
C GLN A 64 9.12 -11.79 4.33
N GLY A 65 8.36 -10.71 4.09
CA GLY A 65 8.87 -9.35 3.91
C GLY A 65 7.82 -8.29 4.26
N GLY A 66 8.08 -7.05 3.83
CA GLY A 66 7.17 -5.94 4.07
C GLY A 66 7.31 -5.28 5.45
N ASP A 67 8.44 -5.48 6.12
CA ASP A 67 8.81 -4.74 7.33
C ASP A 67 9.88 -3.68 6.96
N PRO A 68 9.59 -2.37 7.09
CA PRO A 68 10.57 -1.32 6.81
C PRO A 68 11.72 -1.28 7.81
N THR A 69 11.54 -1.82 9.01
CA THR A 69 12.61 -1.89 10.01
C THR A 69 13.54 -3.09 9.79
N GLY A 70 13.09 -4.12 9.06
CA GLY A 70 13.83 -5.35 8.82
C GLY A 70 14.08 -6.19 10.09
N THR A 71 13.32 -5.96 11.16
CA THR A 71 13.42 -6.66 12.46
C THR A 71 12.46 -7.84 12.56
N GLY A 72 11.44 -7.90 11.71
CA GLY A 72 10.36 -8.87 11.71
C GLY A 72 9.17 -8.50 12.61
N HIS A 73 9.28 -7.43 13.40
CA HIS A 73 8.24 -6.99 14.34
C HIS A 73 7.62 -5.65 13.97
N GLY A 74 8.22 -4.93 13.01
CA GLY A 74 7.72 -3.64 12.55
C GLY A 74 6.67 -3.78 11.45
N GLY A 75 6.02 -2.68 11.12
CA GLY A 75 5.09 -2.62 9.99
C GLY A 75 3.67 -2.24 10.39
N ASP A 76 3.26 -1.06 9.95
CA ASP A 76 1.93 -0.50 10.20
C ASP A 76 1.04 -0.64 8.96
N SER A 77 -0.26 -0.77 9.18
CA SER A 77 -1.23 -0.72 8.09
C SER A 77 -1.40 0.71 7.62
N TYR A 78 -1.96 0.90 6.43
CA TYR A 78 -2.17 2.22 5.85
C TYR A 78 -2.99 3.16 6.75
N ASN A 79 -3.89 2.61 7.57
CA ASN A 79 -4.78 3.33 8.49
C ASN A 79 -4.39 3.17 9.97
N GLY A 80 -3.28 2.47 10.27
CA GLY A 80 -2.85 2.17 11.64
C GLY A 80 -3.80 1.24 12.42
N GLN A 81 -4.77 0.62 11.76
CA GLN A 81 -5.69 -0.35 12.36
C GLN A 81 -5.27 -1.79 12.02
N PRO A 82 -5.45 -2.75 12.93
CA PRO A 82 -5.21 -4.15 12.62
C PRO A 82 -6.14 -4.62 11.51
N ILE A 83 -5.60 -5.37 10.55
CA ILE A 83 -6.37 -5.89 9.42
C ILE A 83 -7.02 -7.20 9.87
N PRO A 84 -8.36 -7.33 9.77
CA PRO A 84 -9.03 -8.59 10.11
C PRO A 84 -8.65 -9.69 9.11
N VAL A 85 -8.67 -10.94 9.56
CA VAL A 85 -8.40 -12.09 8.70
C VAL A 85 -9.59 -12.35 7.78
N GLU A 86 -9.42 -12.10 6.48
CA GLU A 86 -10.42 -12.34 5.43
C GLU A 86 -10.22 -13.75 4.87
N ARG A 87 -11.27 -14.57 4.93
CA ARG A 87 -11.20 -15.99 4.54
C ARG A 87 -12.16 -16.26 3.39
N HIS A 88 -11.68 -16.98 2.38
CA HIS A 88 -12.49 -17.38 1.25
C HIS A 88 -12.30 -18.87 0.94
N GLN A 89 -13.40 -19.62 0.77
CA GLN A 89 -13.35 -21.08 0.63
C GLN A 89 -12.55 -21.57 -0.60
N ARG A 90 -12.55 -20.75 -1.67
CA ARG A 90 -11.80 -21.04 -2.91
C ARG A 90 -10.31 -20.67 -2.83
N LEU A 91 -9.91 -19.84 -1.87
CA LEU A 91 -8.52 -19.44 -1.70
C LEU A 91 -7.89 -20.36 -0.65
N ARG A 92 -7.01 -21.24 -1.12
CA ARG A 92 -6.34 -22.24 -0.29
C ARG A 92 -4.84 -22.22 -0.54
N PHE A 93 -4.06 -22.48 0.50
CA PHE A 93 -2.60 -22.64 0.42
C PHE A 93 -2.17 -23.95 -0.24
N ALA A 94 -2.75 -24.28 -1.40
CA ALA A 94 -2.59 -25.55 -2.09
C ALA A 94 -1.33 -25.62 -2.98
N ARG A 95 -0.70 -24.48 -3.26
CA ARG A 95 0.44 -24.35 -4.18
C ARG A 95 1.35 -23.20 -3.77
N ARG A 96 2.56 -23.23 -4.30
CA ARG A 96 3.51 -22.11 -4.25
C ARG A 96 3.06 -20.90 -5.06
N GLY A 97 3.63 -19.75 -4.71
CA GLY A 97 3.40 -18.46 -5.37
C GLY A 97 2.13 -17.75 -4.90
N LEU A 98 1.53 -18.16 -3.78
CA LEU A 98 0.43 -17.42 -3.16
C LEU A 98 0.99 -16.38 -2.22
N VAL A 99 0.43 -15.17 -2.27
CA VAL A 99 0.78 -14.03 -1.44
C VAL A 99 -0.29 -13.84 -0.38
N ALA A 100 0.15 -13.82 0.88
CA ALA A 100 -0.74 -13.72 2.02
C ALA A 100 -0.21 -12.74 3.06
N HIS A 101 -1.14 -12.21 3.86
CA HIS A 101 -0.85 -11.26 4.91
C HIS A 101 -0.32 -11.98 6.16
N ALA A 102 0.75 -11.45 6.75
CA ALA A 102 1.25 -11.93 8.03
C ALA A 102 0.37 -11.40 9.17
N ASN A 103 0.19 -12.19 10.23
CA ASN A 103 -0.66 -11.78 11.35
C ASN A 103 0.07 -10.82 12.29
N GLY A 104 -0.69 -9.93 12.94
CA GLY A 104 -0.21 -9.07 14.02
C GLY A 104 0.56 -7.83 13.57
N THR A 105 0.83 -7.70 12.27
CA THR A 105 1.49 -6.52 11.68
C THR A 105 0.67 -6.05 10.49
N GLY A 106 0.67 -4.75 10.21
CA GLY A 106 -0.24 -4.18 9.22
C GLY A 106 0.31 -4.17 7.79
N SER A 107 1.64 -4.18 7.62
CA SER A 107 2.27 -4.12 6.29
C SER A 107 2.94 -5.42 5.85
N GLN A 108 3.21 -6.35 6.76
CA GLN A 108 3.99 -7.53 6.41
C GLN A 108 3.16 -8.52 5.60
N PHE A 109 3.85 -9.19 4.68
CA PHE A 109 3.27 -10.23 3.84
C PHE A 109 4.30 -11.33 3.62
N PHE A 110 3.83 -12.48 3.19
CA PHE A 110 4.68 -13.59 2.81
C PHE A 110 4.22 -14.21 1.51
N ILE A 111 5.18 -14.78 0.79
CA ILE A 111 4.98 -15.56 -0.42
C ILE A 111 5.26 -17.02 -0.08
N THR A 112 4.34 -17.90 -0.45
CA THR A 112 4.49 -19.34 -0.25
C THR A 112 5.45 -19.95 -1.27
N LEU A 113 6.36 -20.79 -0.79
CA LEU A 113 7.34 -21.51 -1.62
C LEU A 113 6.89 -22.94 -1.94
N ASP A 114 6.02 -23.50 -1.11
CA ASP A 114 5.34 -24.78 -1.32
C ASP A 114 3.91 -24.74 -0.74
N ARG A 115 3.21 -25.86 -0.77
CA ARG A 115 1.91 -26.07 -0.13
C ARG A 115 2.03 -25.87 1.38
N ALA A 116 1.14 -25.05 1.94
CA ALA A 116 1.17 -24.65 3.34
C ALA A 116 -0.23 -24.76 3.99
N ASP A 117 -0.77 -25.97 4.05
CA ASP A 117 -2.11 -26.23 4.59
C ASP A 117 -2.27 -25.77 6.06
N GLU A 118 -1.19 -25.73 6.82
CA GLU A 118 -1.16 -25.33 8.24
C GLU A 118 -1.49 -23.84 8.46
N LEU A 119 -1.29 -23.02 7.42
CA LEU A 119 -1.58 -21.59 7.41
C LEU A 119 -3.03 -21.30 7.02
N GLN A 120 -3.77 -22.31 6.57
CA GLN A 120 -5.16 -22.18 6.17
C GLN A 120 -6.00 -21.64 7.33
N ASN A 121 -6.88 -20.69 7.03
CA ASN A 121 -7.76 -20.01 7.98
C ASN A 121 -7.04 -19.16 9.05
N LYS A 122 -5.70 -19.12 9.08
CA LYS A 122 -4.94 -18.25 9.97
C LYS A 122 -4.54 -16.95 9.29
N HIS A 123 -4.26 -17.00 7.99
CA HIS A 123 -3.78 -15.86 7.21
C HIS A 123 -4.71 -15.53 6.05
N THR A 124 -4.76 -14.26 5.67
CA THR A 124 -5.52 -13.76 4.52
C THR A 124 -4.71 -13.95 3.25
N ILE A 125 -5.21 -14.74 2.30
CA ILE A 125 -4.66 -14.81 0.94
C ILE A 125 -5.28 -13.67 0.14
N PHE A 126 -4.45 -12.78 -0.42
CA PHE A 126 -4.93 -11.61 -1.15
C PHE A 126 -4.36 -11.52 -2.58
N GLY A 127 -3.35 -12.31 -2.91
CA GLY A 127 -2.79 -12.30 -4.26
C GLY A 127 -2.00 -13.55 -4.62
N LYS A 128 -1.52 -13.59 -5.86
CA LYS A 128 -0.66 -14.63 -6.39
C LYS A 128 0.41 -14.05 -7.31
N VAL A 129 1.56 -14.70 -7.32
CA VAL A 129 2.67 -14.41 -8.23
C VAL A 129 2.37 -15.04 -9.60
N VAL A 130 2.58 -14.26 -10.65
CA VAL A 130 2.21 -14.64 -12.02
C VAL A 130 3.39 -15.29 -12.75
N GLY A 131 3.14 -16.52 -13.21
CA GLY A 131 3.90 -17.21 -14.25
C GLY A 131 5.41 -17.20 -14.05
N ASN A 132 6.11 -16.53 -14.97
CA ASN A 132 7.58 -16.55 -15.06
C ASN A 132 8.27 -15.82 -13.91
N THR A 133 7.58 -14.90 -13.25
CA THR A 133 8.18 -14.14 -12.15
C THR A 133 8.29 -14.98 -10.86
N LEU A 134 7.61 -16.13 -10.81
CA LEU A 134 7.75 -17.10 -9.73
C LEU A 134 9.18 -17.67 -9.66
N PHE A 135 9.89 -17.79 -10.78
CA PHE A 135 11.27 -18.26 -10.78
C PHE A 135 12.20 -17.32 -10.02
N ASN A 136 11.96 -16.01 -10.08
CA ASN A 136 12.72 -15.01 -9.32
C ASN A 136 12.51 -15.21 -7.82
N VAL A 137 11.28 -15.50 -7.38
CA VAL A 137 10.97 -15.81 -5.97
C VAL A 137 11.67 -17.09 -5.51
N LEU A 138 11.72 -18.11 -6.37
CA LEU A 138 12.40 -19.36 -6.05
C LEU A 138 13.93 -19.18 -5.98
N ASP A 139 14.51 -18.37 -6.85
CA ASP A 139 15.94 -18.01 -6.80
C ASP A 139 16.28 -17.23 -5.52
N MET A 140 15.41 -16.30 -5.10
CA MET A 140 15.50 -15.63 -3.80
C MET A 140 15.48 -16.62 -2.63
N ALA A 141 14.73 -17.71 -2.76
CA ALA A 141 14.58 -18.72 -1.71
C ALA A 141 15.72 -19.75 -1.63
N ASP A 142 16.58 -19.86 -2.66
CA ASP A 142 17.67 -20.85 -2.66
C ASP A 142 18.91 -20.42 -1.83
N GLN A 143 18.84 -19.26 -1.19
CA GLN A 143 19.95 -18.73 -0.41
C GLN A 143 20.19 -19.48 0.91
N ARG A 144 21.38 -19.31 1.49
CA ARG A 144 21.68 -19.81 2.84
C ARG A 144 21.03 -18.93 3.89
N VAL A 145 20.38 -19.57 4.86
CA VAL A 145 19.72 -18.94 6.00
C VAL A 145 20.49 -19.23 7.28
N ASP A 146 20.40 -18.33 8.24
CA ASP A 146 20.94 -18.51 9.59
C ASP A 146 19.96 -19.26 10.52
N GLU A 147 20.34 -19.38 11.80
CA GLU A 147 19.52 -20.04 12.82
C GLU A 147 18.23 -19.27 13.15
N GLN A 148 18.17 -17.98 12.83
CA GLN A 148 17.01 -17.11 13.01
C GLN A 148 16.11 -17.08 11.75
N GLU A 149 16.31 -18.00 10.81
CA GLU A 149 15.60 -18.07 9.52
C GLU A 149 15.79 -16.80 8.67
N ARG A 150 16.83 -16.00 8.94
CA ARG A 150 17.16 -14.80 8.18
C ARG A 150 18.14 -15.14 7.05
N PRO A 151 17.88 -14.71 5.81
CA PRO A 151 18.83 -14.92 4.72
C PRO A 151 20.14 -14.19 5.00
N ARG A 152 21.27 -14.82 4.66
CA ARG A 152 22.58 -14.17 4.79
C ARG A 152 22.71 -12.91 3.93
N ILE A 153 22.05 -12.90 2.77
CA ILE A 153 21.95 -11.75 1.87
C ILE A 153 20.47 -11.49 1.61
N PRO A 154 19.77 -10.77 2.51
CA PRO A 154 18.34 -10.53 2.37
C PRO A 154 18.02 -9.91 1.01
N PRO A 155 17.14 -10.53 0.20
CA PRO A 155 16.63 -9.90 -1.02
C PRO A 155 15.93 -8.59 -0.67
N VAL A 156 16.02 -7.60 -1.55
CA VAL A 156 15.54 -6.24 -1.30
C VAL A 156 14.53 -5.85 -2.38
N ILE A 157 13.41 -5.28 -1.95
CA ILE A 157 12.45 -4.62 -2.82
C ILE A 157 13.00 -3.23 -3.11
N LEU A 158 13.41 -2.98 -4.35
CA LEU A 158 13.98 -1.69 -4.76
C LEU A 158 12.90 -0.64 -4.89
N ARG A 159 11.79 -0.99 -5.56
CA ARG A 159 10.64 -0.12 -5.76
C ARG A 159 9.39 -0.94 -6.04
N THR A 160 8.23 -0.32 -5.83
CA THR A 160 6.93 -0.90 -6.17
C THR A 160 6.21 -0.11 -7.26
N GLU A 161 5.51 -0.81 -8.14
CA GLU A 161 4.78 -0.23 -9.27
C GLU A 161 3.38 -0.84 -9.35
N VAL A 162 2.35 0.00 -9.28
CA VAL A 162 0.95 -0.44 -9.43
C VAL A 162 0.56 -0.28 -10.90
N VAL A 163 0.42 -1.40 -11.61
CA VAL A 163 0.12 -1.43 -13.05
C VAL A 163 -1.37 -1.30 -13.31
N ASP A 164 -2.17 -2.03 -12.54
CA ASP A 164 -3.63 -2.00 -12.60
C ASP A 164 -4.15 -1.83 -11.17
N ASN A 165 -4.77 -0.68 -10.90
CA ASN A 165 -5.36 -0.39 -9.61
C ASN A 165 -6.86 -0.75 -9.64
N PRO A 166 -7.32 -1.73 -8.83
CA PRO A 166 -8.73 -2.13 -8.81
C PRO A 166 -9.63 -1.16 -8.04
N PHE A 167 -9.06 -0.16 -7.35
CA PHE A 167 -9.79 0.80 -6.51
C PHE A 167 -9.62 2.23 -7.01
N ASP A 168 -10.73 2.93 -7.22
CA ASP A 168 -10.72 4.31 -7.73
C ASP A 168 -10.49 5.36 -6.63
N ASP A 169 -10.66 4.99 -5.36
CA ASP A 169 -10.63 5.89 -4.20
C ASP A 169 -9.27 5.93 -3.48
N VAL A 170 -8.30 5.12 -3.92
CA VAL A 170 -7.00 4.97 -3.29
C VAL A 170 -6.05 6.03 -3.87
N VAL A 171 -5.72 7.04 -3.06
CA VAL A 171 -4.81 8.14 -3.42
C VAL A 171 -3.56 8.06 -2.54
N PRO A 172 -2.35 8.26 -3.09
CA PRO A 172 -1.13 8.35 -2.30
C PRO A 172 -1.23 9.41 -1.19
N ARG A 173 -0.82 9.06 0.04
CA ARG A 173 -0.90 9.94 1.23
C ARG A 173 -0.17 11.27 1.04
N HIS A 174 0.92 11.28 0.27
CA HIS A 174 1.65 12.52 0.00
C HIS A 174 0.83 13.51 -0.83
N LEU A 175 0.02 13.03 -1.78
CA LEU A 175 -0.88 13.87 -2.57
C LEU A 175 -2.05 14.37 -1.73
N ASP A 176 -2.59 13.52 -0.86
CA ASP A 176 -3.66 13.92 0.06
C ASP A 176 -3.20 14.99 1.05
N ALA A 177 -2.01 14.83 1.62
CA ALA A 177 -1.42 15.82 2.52
C ALA A 177 -1.18 17.16 1.81
N VAL A 178 -0.71 17.15 0.55
CA VAL A 178 -0.54 18.36 -0.26
C VAL A 178 -1.90 18.99 -0.60
N ALA A 179 -2.88 18.20 -1.03
CA ALA A 179 -4.22 18.69 -1.33
C ALA A 179 -4.92 19.31 -0.11
N GLN A 180 -4.79 18.69 1.07
CA GLN A 180 -5.29 19.22 2.33
C GLN A 180 -4.60 20.53 2.71
N ARG A 181 -3.28 20.64 2.51
CA ARG A 181 -2.53 21.89 2.74
C ARG A 181 -2.99 23.01 1.80
N ILE A 182 -3.19 22.72 0.51
CA ILE A 182 -3.72 23.69 -0.47
C ILE A 182 -5.13 24.15 -0.07
N ARG A 183 -6.02 23.21 0.29
CA ARG A 183 -7.37 23.53 0.77
C ARG A 183 -7.34 24.41 2.03
N ALA A 184 -6.50 24.07 3.01
CA ALA A 184 -6.35 24.86 4.23
C ALA A 184 -5.82 26.28 3.96
N GLN A 185 -4.85 26.44 3.05
CA GLN A 185 -4.34 27.75 2.64
C GLN A 185 -5.40 28.60 1.94
N SER A 186 -6.22 28.00 1.05
CA SER A 186 -7.31 28.69 0.38
C SER A 186 -8.43 29.13 1.35
N ALA A 187 -8.78 28.31 2.34
CA ALA A 187 -9.75 28.65 3.39
C ALA A 187 -9.25 29.76 4.34
N ALA A 188 -7.94 29.80 4.62
CA ALA A 188 -7.35 30.89 5.40
C ALA A 188 -7.42 32.24 4.67
N SER A 189 -7.23 32.25 3.35
CA SER A 189 -7.26 33.47 2.53
C SER A 189 -8.66 34.08 2.36
N SER A 190 -9.73 33.28 2.42
CA SER A 190 -11.12 33.78 2.33
C SER A 190 -11.62 34.46 3.61
N THR A 191 -10.90 34.34 4.73
CA THR A 191 -11.35 34.86 6.05
C THR A 191 -10.83 36.28 6.33
N THR A 192 -9.97 36.84 5.46
CA THR A 192 -9.33 38.16 5.69
C THR A 192 -10.00 39.32 4.96
N THR A 193 -11.05 39.10 4.15
CA THR A 193 -11.71 40.15 3.33
C THR A 193 -12.99 40.78 3.91
N THR A 194 -13.29 40.59 5.20
CA THR A 194 -14.42 41.27 5.86
C THR A 194 -13.99 42.10 7.07
N THR A 195 -13.19 43.14 6.86
CA THR A 195 -13.09 44.21 7.87
C THR A 195 -12.82 45.59 7.27
N LYS A 196 -13.78 46.49 7.54
CA LYS A 196 -13.75 47.97 7.49
C LYS A 196 -13.92 48.66 6.13
N ALA A 197 -15.19 48.95 5.82
CA ALA A 197 -15.57 50.17 5.12
C ALA A 197 -15.04 51.41 5.89
N PRO A 198 -14.39 52.39 5.24
CA PRO A 198 -13.97 53.62 5.89
C PRO A 198 -15.19 54.54 6.12
N LYS A 199 -15.35 55.01 7.37
CA LYS A 199 -16.38 56.02 7.73
C LYS A 199 -16.08 57.34 7.02
N ALA A 200 -17.06 57.86 6.28
CA ALA A 200 -17.03 59.14 5.61
C ALA A 200 -16.76 60.30 6.60
N ALA A 201 -15.76 61.13 6.29
CA ALA A 201 -15.45 62.37 7.00
C ALA A 201 -16.49 63.45 6.66
N LYS A 202 -17.09 64.07 7.69
CA LYS A 202 -17.98 65.23 7.57
C LYS A 202 -17.18 66.45 7.11
N VAL A 203 -17.46 66.93 5.90
CA VAL A 203 -16.98 68.23 5.41
C VAL A 203 -17.83 69.35 6.01
N THR A 204 -17.20 70.22 6.80
CA THR A 204 -17.79 71.40 7.43
C THR A 204 -18.06 72.47 6.37
N LYS A 205 -19.33 72.81 6.11
CA LYS A 205 -19.72 73.93 5.24
C LYS A 205 -19.40 75.26 5.94
N ARG A 206 -18.33 75.94 5.52
CA ARG A 206 -18.04 77.32 5.90
C ARG A 206 -18.79 78.24 4.92
N SER A 207 -19.79 78.96 5.45
CA SER A 207 -20.58 79.95 4.71
C SER A 207 -19.70 81.14 4.33
N LEU A 208 -19.50 81.38 3.03
CA LEU A 208 -19.03 82.67 2.51
C LEU A 208 -20.26 83.45 2.05
N ARG A 209 -20.53 84.56 2.74
CA ARG A 209 -21.57 85.53 2.43
C ARG A 209 -21.26 86.22 1.10
N SER A 210 -22.32 86.45 0.35
CA SER A 210 -22.39 87.15 -0.93
C SER A 210 -21.82 88.58 -0.88
N CYS A 211 -20.92 88.91 -1.80
CA CYS A 211 -20.79 90.26 -2.33
C CYS A 211 -21.87 90.47 -3.41
N ARG A 212 -22.64 91.56 -3.29
CA ARG A 212 -23.47 92.15 -4.35
C ARG A 212 -23.02 93.60 -4.51
N LEU A 213 -22.80 93.96 -5.78
CA LEU A 213 -22.66 95.28 -6.41
C LEU A 213 -21.47 96.15 -5.97
#